data_AF-A0A8X6SVJ7-F1
#
_entry.id   AF-A0A8X6SVJ7-F1
#
_cell.length_a   1.000
_cell.length_b   1.000
_cell.length_c   1.000
_cell.angle_alpha   90.00
_cell.angle_beta   90.00
_cell.angle_gamma   90.00
#
_symmetry.space_group_name_H-M   'P 1'
#
loop_
_entity.id
_entity.type
_entity.pdbx_description
1 polymer ?
#
loop_
_entity_poly.entity_id
_entity_poly.type
_entity_poly.pdbx_seq_one_letter_code
_entity_poly.pdbx_strand_id
1 'polypeptide(L)'
;MSYCILKKELNDYEKLKSIVLREFQLTPRECLNSFKNAVKSSGETYIQFAARWTANFQYYCSLRKVNSFESLCDLIISDKLFETLNKETATHIGIREAEDWFRPIDLTKECDIYISSRSGSHKEIPITYGYTQDPFKNRSQNFKPKIKENYP
;
A
#
# COMPACT_ATOMS: atom_id res chain seq x y z
N MET A 1 7.28 -0.33 -24.22
CA MET A 1 7.58 0.84 -25.09
C MET A 1 8.90 1.43 -24.59
N SER A 2 10.02 1.14 -25.25
CA SER A 2 11.36 1.64 -24.87
C SER A 2 11.49 3.11 -25.30
N TYR A 3 11.55 4.04 -24.35
CA TYR A 3 11.88 5.43 -24.67
C TYR A 3 13.39 5.56 -24.84
N CYS A 4 13.83 5.75 -26.09
CA CYS A 4 15.21 6.10 -26.41
C CYS A 4 15.57 7.43 -25.71
N ILE A 5 16.49 7.38 -24.76
CA ILE A 5 17.08 8.57 -24.15
C ILE A 5 17.72 9.39 -25.29
N LEU A 6 17.10 10.51 -25.65
CA LEU A 6 17.63 11.42 -26.65
C LEU A 6 18.96 11.97 -26.14
N LYS A 7 20.05 11.79 -26.90
CA LYS A 7 21.42 12.26 -26.55
C LYS A 7 21.50 13.73 -26.12
N LYS A 8 20.51 14.56 -26.47
CA LYS A 8 20.42 15.97 -26.05
C LYS A 8 20.00 16.19 -24.59
N GLU A 9 19.37 15.21 -23.94
CA GLU A 9 18.98 15.28 -22.53
C GLU A 9 20.06 14.74 -21.57
N LEU A 10 21.17 14.20 -22.12
CA LEU A 10 22.27 13.62 -21.34
C LEU A 10 23.20 14.68 -20.72
N ASN A 11 23.09 15.94 -21.16
CA ASN A 11 23.90 17.06 -20.65
C ASN A 11 23.32 17.69 -19.39
N ASP A 12 22.07 17.37 -19.04
CA ASP A 12 21.45 17.82 -17.81
C ASP A 12 21.48 16.67 -16.81
N TYR A 13 22.49 16.71 -15.94
CA TYR A 13 22.70 15.69 -14.92
C TYR A 13 21.47 15.53 -14.01
N GLU A 14 20.75 16.60 -13.69
CA GLU A 14 19.55 16.54 -12.85
C GLU A 14 18.39 15.86 -13.60
N LYS A 15 18.29 16.09 -14.92
CA LYS A 15 17.29 15.41 -15.76
C LYS A 15 17.61 13.93 -15.94
N LEU A 16 18.87 13.59 -16.19
CA LEU A 16 19.31 12.19 -16.30
C LEU A 16 19.15 11.46 -14.96
N LYS A 17 19.55 12.09 -13.86
CA LYS A 17 19.40 11.57 -12.50
C LYS A 17 17.93 11.34 -12.15
N SER A 18 17.03 12.28 -12.46
CA SER A 18 15.60 12.10 -12.22
C SER A 18 14.98 11.00 -13.09
N ILE A 19 15.40 10.87 -14.36
CA ILE A 19 14.96 9.76 -15.23
C ILE A 19 15.46 8.42 -14.71
N VAL A 20 16.76 8.29 -14.40
CA VAL A 20 17.34 7.05 -13.86
C VAL A 20 16.71 6.69 -12.53
N LEU A 21 16.55 7.65 -11.62
CA LEU A 21 15.87 7.42 -10.34
C LEU A 21 14.40 7.06 -10.53
N ARG A 22 13.70 7.61 -11.54
CA ARG A 22 12.33 7.24 -11.86
C ARG A 22 12.22 5.81 -12.41
N GLU A 23 13.15 5.40 -13.28
CA GLU A 23 13.19 4.04 -13.84
C GLU A 23 13.64 3.01 -12.78
N PHE A 24 14.45 3.41 -11.80
CA PHE A 24 14.88 2.57 -10.67
C PHE A 24 14.02 2.72 -9.40
N GLN A 25 13.01 3.58 -9.42
CA GLN A 25 12.09 3.72 -8.30
C GLN A 25 11.26 2.45 -8.22
N LEU A 26 11.50 1.68 -7.16
CA LEU A 26 10.64 0.57 -6.79
C LEU A 26 9.21 1.11 -6.71
N THR A 27 8.31 0.48 -7.44
CA THR A 27 6.89 0.77 -7.27
C THR A 27 6.53 0.53 -5.80
N PRO A 28 5.59 1.27 -5.22
CA PRO A 28 5.20 1.06 -3.82
C PRO A 28 4.83 -0.41 -3.52
N ARG A 29 4.31 -1.13 -4.52
CA ARG A 29 3.97 -2.55 -4.45
C ARG A 29 5.20 -3.46 -4.39
N GLU A 30 6.26 -3.14 -5.11
CA GLU A 30 7.55 -3.82 -5.00
C GLU A 30 8.24 -3.53 -3.67
N CYS A 31 8.15 -2.29 -3.16
CA CYS A 31 8.61 -1.96 -1.80
C CYS A 31 7.90 -2.81 -0.75
N LEU A 32 6.56 -2.91 -0.83
CA LEU A 32 5.77 -3.73 0.07
C LEU A 32 6.13 -5.22 -0.05
N ASN A 33 6.33 -5.71 -1.27
CA ASN A 33 6.73 -7.09 -1.51
C ASN A 33 8.14 -7.38 -0.96
N SER A 34 9.07 -6.44 -1.12
CA SER A 34 10.43 -6.50 -0.56
C SER A 34 10.38 -6.50 0.97
N PHE A 35 9.52 -5.66 1.56
CA PHE A 35 9.30 -5.61 3.00
C PHE A 35 8.75 -6.94 3.55
N LYS A 36 7.78 -7.56 2.87
CA LYS A 36 7.16 -8.83 3.30
C LYS A 36 8.09 -10.03 3.16
N ASN A 37 8.88 -10.07 2.10
CA ASN A 37 9.76 -11.20 1.78
C ASN A 37 11.23 -10.95 2.16
N ALA A 38 11.52 -9.90 2.93
CA ALA A 38 12.86 -9.62 3.39
C ALA A 38 13.35 -10.75 4.30
N VAL A 39 14.43 -11.42 3.89
CA VAL A 39 15.11 -12.44 4.69
C VAL A 39 16.47 -11.92 5.12
N LYS A 40 16.93 -12.38 6.28
CA LYS A 40 18.26 -12.06 6.77
C LYS A 40 19.33 -12.73 5.90
N SER A 41 20.27 -11.93 5.38
CA SER A 41 21.46 -12.40 4.69
C SER A 41 22.43 -13.13 5.65
N SER A 42 23.19 -14.10 5.15
CA SER A 42 24.14 -14.87 5.95
C SER A 42 25.25 -13.99 6.57
N GLY A 43 25.67 -12.93 5.87
CA GLY A 43 26.72 -12.01 6.31
C GLY A 43 26.26 -10.76 7.04
N GLU A 44 24.95 -10.52 7.19
CA GLU A 44 24.44 -9.36 7.93
C GLU A 44 24.15 -9.70 9.39
N THR A 45 24.34 -8.73 10.29
CA THR A 45 23.89 -8.81 11.68
C THR A 45 22.40 -8.53 11.79
N TYR A 46 21.76 -8.94 12.89
CA TYR A 46 20.34 -8.62 13.12
C TYR A 46 20.07 -7.11 13.23
N ILE A 47 21.03 -6.32 13.72
CA ILE A 47 20.93 -4.86 13.78
C ILE A 47 20.88 -4.28 12.36
N GLN A 48 21.77 -4.74 11.47
CA GLN A 48 21.79 -4.32 10.07
C GLN A 48 20.52 -4.75 9.33
N PHE A 49 20.04 -5.97 9.60
CA PHE A 49 18.79 -6.45 9.05
C PHE A 49 17.60 -5.57 9.46
N ALA A 50 17.48 -5.29 10.76
CA ALA A 50 16.42 -4.42 11.30
C ALA A 50 16.50 -3.01 10.70
N ALA A 51 17.69 -2.41 10.64
CA ALA A 51 17.89 -1.08 10.05
C ALA A 51 17.45 -1.03 8.58
N ARG A 52 17.84 -2.03 7.78
CA ARG A 52 17.42 -2.17 6.38
C ARG A 52 15.90 -2.34 6.27
N TRP A 53 15.31 -3.16 7.14
CA TRP A 53 13.86 -3.42 7.14
C TRP A 53 13.06 -2.17 7.49
N THR A 54 13.50 -1.42 8.52
CA THR A 54 12.91 -0.15 8.92
C THR A 54 13.02 0.89 7.79
N ALA A 55 14.18 1.02 7.16
CA ALA A 55 14.39 1.95 6.06
C ALA A 55 13.46 1.63 4.87
N ASN A 56 13.31 0.35 4.51
CA ASN A 56 12.40 -0.07 3.45
C ASN A 56 10.93 0.28 3.76
N PHE A 57 10.50 0.08 5.01
CA PHE A 57 9.14 0.42 5.42
C PHE A 57 8.88 1.93 5.44
N GLN A 58 9.84 2.71 5.95
CA GLN A 58 9.75 4.18 5.94
C GLN A 58 9.71 4.74 4.53
N TYR A 59 10.50 4.16 3.62
CA TYR A 59 10.47 4.52 2.21
C TYR A 59 9.11 4.20 1.58
N TYR A 60 8.53 3.03 1.87
CA TYR A 60 7.17 2.69 1.44
C TYR A 60 6.11 3.69 1.94
N CYS A 61 6.16 4.06 3.22
CA CYS A 61 5.26 5.06 3.80
C CYS A 61 5.42 6.43 3.10
N SER A 62 6.65 6.81 2.77
CA SER A 62 6.97 8.06 2.07
C SER A 62 6.42 8.07 0.64
N LEU A 63 6.55 6.95 -0.09
CA LEU A 63 5.98 6.79 -1.43
C LEU A 63 4.44 6.92 -1.43
N ARG A 64 3.78 6.40 -0.40
CA ARG A 64 2.32 6.48 -0.20
C ARG A 64 1.86 7.79 0.44
N LYS A 65 2.79 8.71 0.73
CA LYS A 65 2.55 10.03 1.35
C LYS A 65 1.75 9.94 2.65
N VAL A 66 1.93 8.86 3.41
CA VAL A 66 1.27 8.61 4.69
C VAL A 66 1.98 9.39 5.79
N ASN A 67 1.27 10.29 6.46
CA ASN A 67 1.85 11.22 7.45
C ASN A 67 1.22 11.12 8.85
N SER A 68 0.10 10.40 8.99
CA SER A 68 -0.60 10.22 10.26
C SER A 68 -0.68 8.74 10.62
N PHE A 69 -0.75 8.44 11.92
CA PHE A 69 -0.96 7.08 12.41
C PHE A 69 -2.25 6.46 11.83
N GLU A 70 -3.32 7.27 11.72
CA GLU A 70 -4.57 6.85 11.10
C GLU A 70 -4.38 6.46 9.63
N SER A 71 -3.69 7.29 8.84
CA SER A 71 -3.38 6.97 7.45
C SER A 71 -2.50 5.73 7.31
N LEU A 72 -1.62 5.45 8.28
CA LEU A 72 -0.81 4.24 8.30
C LEU A 72 -1.66 3.01 8.59
N CYS A 73 -2.58 3.09 9.55
CA CYS A 73 -3.52 2.02 9.83
C CYS A 73 -4.39 1.71 8.60
N ASP A 74 -4.88 2.75 7.93
CA ASP A 74 -5.66 2.60 6.69
C ASP A 74 -4.84 1.95 5.58
N LEU A 75 -3.58 2.34 5.41
CA LEU A 75 -2.67 1.75 4.43
C LEU A 75 -2.48 0.25 4.68
N ILE A 76 -2.15 -0.13 5.93
CA ILE A 76 -1.93 -1.53 6.29
C ILE A 76 -3.19 -2.38 6.12
N ILE A 77 -4.36 -1.82 6.44
CA ILE A 77 -5.63 -2.54 6.30
C ILE A 77 -6.02 -2.67 4.83
N SER A 78 -5.80 -1.64 4.03
CA SER A 78 -6.00 -1.69 2.59
C SER A 78 -5.10 -2.74 1.95
N ASP A 79 -3.81 -2.75 2.30
CA ASP A 79 -2.86 -3.76 1.85
C ASP A 79 -3.30 -5.18 2.23
N LYS A 80 -3.84 -5.36 3.45
CA LYS A 80 -4.34 -6.66 3.90
C LYS A 80 -5.60 -7.08 3.16
N LEU A 81 -6.53 -6.16 2.92
CA LEU A 81 -7.74 -6.42 2.14
C LEU A 81 -7.37 -6.81 0.72
N PHE A 82 -6.42 -6.11 0.11
CA PHE A 82 -5.94 -6.40 -1.23
C PHE A 82 -5.37 -7.83 -1.35
N GLU A 83 -4.65 -8.32 -0.34
CA GLU A 83 -4.15 -9.71 -0.31
C GLU A 83 -5.25 -10.77 -0.33
N THR A 84 -6.44 -10.46 0.19
CA THR A 84 -7.55 -11.42 0.24
C THR A 84 -8.29 -11.54 -1.08
N LEU A 85 -8.04 -10.63 -2.02
CA LEU A 85 -8.74 -10.59 -3.30
C LEU A 85 -8.29 -11.72 -4.22
N ASN A 86 -9.24 -12.24 -4.99
CA ASN A 86 -8.93 -13.17 -6.07
C ASN A 86 -8.09 -12.47 -7.17
N LYS A 87 -7.39 -13.25 -7.99
CA LYS A 87 -6.47 -12.73 -9.01
C LYS A 87 -7.13 -11.73 -9.97
N GLU A 88 -8.39 -11.96 -10.33
CA GLU A 88 -9.11 -11.12 -11.29
C GLU A 88 -9.54 -9.78 -10.71
N THR A 89 -10.11 -9.77 -9.51
CA THR A 89 -10.44 -8.54 -8.77
C THR A 89 -9.18 -7.76 -8.43
N ALA A 90 -8.11 -8.44 -7.97
CA ALA A 90 -6.82 -7.79 -7.69
C ALA A 90 -6.19 -7.16 -8.93
N THR A 91 -6.37 -7.75 -10.12
CA THR A 91 -5.88 -7.17 -11.38
C THR A 91 -6.67 -5.92 -11.74
N HIS A 92 -8.01 -5.97 -11.63
CA HIS A 92 -8.87 -4.82 -11.91
C HIS A 92 -8.53 -3.62 -11.00
N ILE A 93 -8.42 -3.86 -9.70
CA ILE A 93 -8.09 -2.82 -8.72
C ILE A 93 -6.66 -2.32 -8.92
N GLY A 94 -5.70 -3.21 -9.16
CA GLY A 94 -4.32 -2.82 -9.41
C GLY A 94 -4.13 -1.90 -10.61
N ILE A 95 -4.99 -1.99 -11.63
CA ILE A 95 -5.01 -1.05 -12.77
C ILE A 95 -5.52 0.33 -12.33
N ARG A 96 -6.49 0.39 -11.42
CA ARG A 96 -7.06 1.65 -10.91
C ARG A 96 -6.19 2.34 -9.85
N GLU A 97 -5.34 1.57 -9.15
CA GLU A 97 -4.35 2.08 -8.18
C GLU A 97 -3.06 2.63 -8.82
N ALA A 98 -3.04 2.90 -10.13
CA ALA A 98 -1.83 3.29 -10.85
C ALA A 98 -1.20 4.61 -10.34
N GLU A 99 -2.00 5.52 -9.78
CA GLU A 99 -1.52 6.83 -9.29
C GLU A 99 -1.60 7.00 -7.77
N ASP A 100 -2.61 6.40 -7.11
CA ASP A 100 -2.80 6.49 -5.67
C ASP A 100 -3.40 5.19 -5.09
N TRP A 101 -3.22 4.97 -3.78
CA TRP A 101 -3.74 3.80 -3.09
C TRP A 101 -5.17 4.03 -2.59
N PHE A 102 -6.00 2.98 -2.59
CA PHE A 102 -7.35 3.11 -2.04
C PHE A 102 -7.35 3.02 -0.52
N ARG A 103 -8.09 3.91 0.13
CA ARG A 103 -8.45 3.71 1.53
C ARG A 103 -9.31 2.45 1.67
N PRO A 104 -9.33 1.81 2.85
CA PRO A 104 -10.07 0.57 3.06
C PRO A 104 -11.53 0.63 2.57
N ILE A 105 -12.23 1.73 2.84
CA ILE A 105 -13.64 1.91 2.45
C ILE A 105 -13.83 2.04 0.93
N ASP A 106 -12.90 2.71 0.26
CA ASP A 106 -12.98 2.91 -1.19
C ASP A 106 -12.58 1.62 -1.91
N LEU A 107 -11.59 0.90 -1.38
CA LEU A 107 -11.18 -0.40 -1.86
C LEU A 107 -12.34 -1.41 -1.80
N THR A 108 -13.07 -1.48 -0.69
CA THR A 108 -14.24 -2.38 -0.56
C THR A 108 -15.35 -2.04 -1.54
N LYS A 109 -15.66 -0.76 -1.74
CA LYS A 109 -16.71 -0.33 -2.68
C LYS A 109 -16.37 -0.76 -4.11
N GLU A 110 -15.12 -0.59 -4.51
CA GLU A 110 -14.67 -0.97 -5.85
C GLU A 110 -14.65 -2.47 -6.07
N CYS A 111 -14.32 -3.25 -5.02
CA CYS A 111 -14.49 -4.70 -5.05
C CYS A 111 -15.95 -5.08 -5.30
N ASP A 112 -16.88 -4.48 -4.56
CA ASP A 112 -18.30 -4.78 -4.65
C ASP A 112 -18.88 -4.41 -6.02
N ILE A 113 -18.50 -3.23 -6.56
CA ILE A 113 -18.89 -2.80 -7.92
C ILE A 113 -18.40 -3.81 -8.96
N TYR A 114 -17.13 -4.21 -8.89
CA TYR A 114 -16.57 -5.18 -9.82
C TYR A 114 -17.26 -6.54 -9.73
N ILE A 115 -17.50 -7.06 -8.51
CA ILE A 115 -18.17 -8.35 -8.29
C ILE A 115 -19.62 -8.33 -8.79
N SER A 116 -20.36 -7.25 -8.53
CA SER A 116 -21.74 -7.08 -9.03
C SER A 116 -21.80 -7.01 -10.54
N SER A 117 -20.84 -6.32 -11.19
CA SER A 117 -20.79 -6.23 -12.65
C SER A 117 -20.55 -7.58 -13.34
N ARG A 118 -19.92 -8.53 -12.64
CA ARG A 118 -19.43 -9.78 -13.21
C ARG A 118 -20.29 -11.00 -12.90
N SER A 119 -21.04 -10.95 -11.80
CA SER A 119 -21.84 -12.09 -11.36
C SER A 119 -23.19 -12.20 -12.09
N GLY A 120 -23.54 -11.28 -13.01
CA GLY A 120 -24.86 -11.23 -13.68
C GLY A 120 -26.05 -11.14 -12.71
N SER A 121 -25.74 -11.09 -11.41
CA SER A 121 -26.64 -11.11 -10.29
C SER A 121 -26.74 -9.65 -9.91
N HIS A 122 -27.72 -8.97 -10.47
CA HIS A 122 -28.21 -7.72 -9.90
C HIS A 122 -28.87 -8.05 -8.56
N LYS A 123 -28.09 -8.57 -7.59
CA LYS A 123 -28.40 -8.32 -6.21
C LYS A 123 -28.14 -6.83 -6.11
N GLU A 124 -29.22 -6.06 -6.10
CA GLU A 124 -29.18 -4.75 -5.49
C GLU A 124 -28.49 -4.98 -4.15
N ILE A 125 -27.19 -4.67 -4.07
CA ILE A 125 -26.55 -4.55 -2.78
C ILE A 125 -27.31 -3.37 -2.22
N PRO A 126 -28.15 -3.55 -1.20
CA PRO A 126 -28.93 -2.44 -0.71
C PRO A 126 -27.90 -1.39 -0.34
N ILE A 127 -27.98 -0.22 -0.97
CA ILE A 127 -27.32 1.03 -0.55
C ILE A 127 -27.65 1.41 0.91
N THR A 128 -28.35 0.53 1.63
CA THR A 128 -28.88 0.61 2.98
C THR A 128 -28.19 -0.31 4.00
N TYR A 129 -27.06 -0.99 3.69
CA TYR A 129 -26.11 -1.39 4.74
C TYR A 129 -25.18 -0.22 5.12
N GLY A 130 -25.80 0.89 5.55
CA GLY A 130 -25.40 1.62 6.75
C GLY A 130 -24.00 2.26 6.89
N TYR A 131 -23.32 2.72 5.83
CA TYR A 131 -22.15 3.59 6.01
C TYR A 131 -22.50 5.09 5.95
N THR A 132 -23.32 5.54 6.90
CA THR A 132 -23.44 6.98 7.22
C THR A 132 -22.27 7.45 8.11
N GLN A 133 -21.49 6.52 8.66
CA GLN A 133 -20.26 6.76 9.41
C GLN A 133 -19.17 5.79 8.93
N ASP A 134 -17.99 6.32 8.65
CA ASP A 134 -16.80 5.52 8.35
C ASP A 134 -16.47 4.63 9.57
N PRO A 135 -16.57 3.29 9.47
CA PRO A 135 -16.39 2.37 10.60
C PRO A 135 -14.96 2.40 11.13
N PHE A 136 -14.04 3.01 10.39
CA PHE A 136 -12.63 3.10 10.69
C PHE A 136 -12.25 4.42 11.39
N LYS A 137 -13.14 5.43 11.37
CA LYS A 137 -12.93 6.78 11.91
C LYS A 137 -12.87 6.87 13.44
N ASN A 138 -13.25 5.81 14.16
CA ASN A 138 -13.27 5.74 15.63
C ASN A 138 -12.21 4.81 16.24
N ARG A 139 -11.22 4.30 15.48
CA ARG A 139 -10.22 3.36 16.01
C ARG A 139 -9.29 3.98 17.07
N SER A 140 -9.01 5.28 17.01
CA SER A 140 -8.09 5.96 17.94
C SER A 140 -8.56 5.99 19.40
N GLN A 141 -9.86 5.89 19.68
CA GLN A 141 -10.38 6.04 21.05
C GLN A 141 -10.42 4.72 21.85
N ASN A 142 -10.23 3.57 21.20
CA ASN A 142 -10.44 2.26 21.81
C ASN A 142 -9.15 1.45 22.10
N PHE A 143 -7.99 1.90 21.63
CA PHE A 143 -6.70 1.29 21.95
C PHE A 143 -6.10 1.91 23.23
N LYS A 144 -6.69 1.59 24.40
CA LYS A 144 -5.95 1.70 25.66
C LYS A 144 -5.24 0.37 25.90
N PRO A 145 -3.91 0.26 25.70
CA PRO A 145 -3.20 -0.92 26.14
C PRO A 145 -3.39 -1.03 27.65
N LYS A 146 -4.05 -2.11 28.10
CA LYS A 146 -3.98 -2.51 29.51
C LYS A 146 -2.57 -3.00 29.75
N ILE A 147 -1.64 -2.08 30.01
CA ILE A 147 -0.35 -2.43 30.58
C ILE A 147 -0.70 -2.97 31.97
N LYS A 148 -0.77 -4.29 32.10
CA LYS A 148 -0.73 -4.94 33.40
C LYS A 148 0.70 -4.78 33.88
N GLU A 149 0.95 -3.64 34.52
CA GLU A 149 2.13 -3.43 35.35
C GLU A 149 1.94 -4.33 36.56
N ASN A 150 2.42 -5.57 36.44
CA ASN A 150 2.63 -6.47 37.55
C ASN A 150 3.50 -7.61 37.04
N TYR A 151 4.75 -7.63 37.49
CA TYR A 151 5.48 -8.80 37.98
C TYR A 151 6.96 -8.44 38.16
N PRO A 152 7.65 -9.10 39.09
CA PRO A 152 7.46 -9.19 40.54
C PRO A 152 8.26 -8.13 41.32
#